data_AF-A0A7X0E293-F1
#
_entry.id   AF-A0A7X0E293-F1
#
_cell.length_a   1.000
_cell.length_b   1.000
_cell.length_c   1.000
_cell.angle_alpha   90.00
_cell.angle_beta   90.00
_cell.angle_gamma   90.00
#
_symmetry.space_group_name_H-M   'P 1'
#
loop_
_entity.id
_entity.type
_entity.pdbx_description
1 polymer ?
#
loop_
_entity_poly.entity_id
_entity_poly.type
_entity_poly.pdbx_seq_one_letter_code
_entity_poly.pdbx_strand_id
1 'polypeptide(L)'
;MRLPAKSLRAALALALLSLTLPAAATTFEVEAGRSYSNSYGTNAAFVEGVFDAQPIGSSLFSWEPDVSLGWLDGRDLYEHHIEGKNTRENAFLAGAGARFQYGQQGDWYRHLFFSFQPTYNTGRTPGLSGPLEFASTFGWQGKHFSLQLRHISNAGLHEPNRGETMALAGLSF
;
A
#
# COMPACT_ATOMS: atom_id res chain seq x y z
N MET A 1 28.41 16.17 2.84
CA MET A 1 28.31 15.29 4.03
C MET A 1 28.67 13.87 3.57
N ARG A 2 29.83 13.31 3.98
CA ARG A 2 30.27 11.97 3.53
C ARG A 2 29.63 10.90 4.42
N LEU A 3 28.81 10.03 3.85
CA LEU A 3 28.21 8.92 4.59
C LEU A 3 29.30 7.92 5.03
N PRO A 4 29.23 7.35 6.25
CA PRO A 4 30.15 6.31 6.68
C PRO A 4 30.13 5.11 5.73
N ALA A 5 31.26 4.44 5.52
CA ALA A 5 31.38 3.33 4.57
C ALA A 5 30.39 2.18 4.82
N LYS A 6 29.96 1.96 6.07
CA LYS A 6 28.92 0.97 6.43
C LYS A 6 27.52 1.41 5.97
N SER A 7 27.21 2.69 6.09
CA SER A 7 25.94 3.28 5.64
C SER A 7 25.83 3.26 4.12
N LEU A 8 26.95 3.48 3.42
CA LEU A 8 27.00 3.36 1.96
C LEU A 8 26.79 1.92 1.48
N ARG A 9 27.37 0.93 2.17
CA ARG A 9 27.16 -0.50 1.84
C ARG A 9 25.73 -0.95 2.10
N ALA A 10 25.12 -0.51 3.20
CA ALA A 10 23.71 -0.79 3.48
C ALA A 10 22.79 -0.15 2.44
N ALA A 11 23.00 1.13 2.11
CA ALA A 11 22.25 1.81 1.06
C ALA A 11 22.41 1.14 -0.31
N LEU A 12 23.63 0.69 -0.65
CA LEU A 12 23.89 -0.04 -1.89
C LEU A 12 23.22 -1.42 -1.88
N ALA A 13 23.23 -2.14 -0.77
CA ALA A 13 22.52 -3.42 -0.64
C ALA A 13 21.00 -3.23 -0.77
N LEU A 14 20.43 -2.21 -0.13
CA LEU A 14 19.01 -1.83 -0.27
C LEU A 14 18.67 -1.43 -1.72
N ALA A 15 19.54 -0.66 -2.38
CA ALA A 15 19.36 -0.29 -3.79
C ALA A 15 19.43 -1.51 -4.72
N LEU A 16 20.36 -2.43 -4.50
CA LEU A 16 20.47 -3.67 -5.28
C LEU A 16 19.29 -4.61 -5.03
N LEU A 17 18.83 -4.73 -3.78
CA LEU A 17 17.59 -5.44 -3.43
C LEU A 17 16.39 -4.86 -4.18
N SER A 18 16.27 -3.53 -4.23
CA SER A 18 15.17 -2.86 -4.93
C SER A 18 15.13 -3.11 -6.45
N LEU A 19 16.28 -3.42 -7.06
CA LEU A 19 16.38 -3.80 -8.48
C LEU A 19 15.99 -5.27 -8.73
N THR A 20 16.10 -6.14 -7.71
CA THR A 20 15.74 -7.57 -7.84
C THR A 20 14.27 -7.87 -7.53
N LEU A 21 13.60 -7.02 -6.75
CA LEU A 21 12.20 -7.24 -6.35
C LEU A 21 11.25 -7.35 -7.56
N PRO A 22 11.32 -6.49 -8.60
CA PRO A 22 10.43 -6.62 -9.76
C PRO A 22 10.64 -7.91 -10.54
N ALA A 23 11.87 -8.44 -10.56
CA ALA A 23 12.21 -9.67 -11.27
C ALA A 23 11.82 -10.94 -10.50
N ALA A 24 11.64 -10.83 -9.18
CA ALA A 24 11.21 -11.93 -8.32
C ALA A 24 9.70 -11.91 -8.03
N ALA A 25 9.00 -10.82 -8.35
CA ALA A 25 7.56 -10.73 -8.23
C ALA A 25 6.90 -11.69 -9.24
N THR A 26 6.00 -12.52 -8.75
CA THR A 26 5.19 -13.45 -9.56
C THR A 26 4.07 -12.71 -10.27
N THR A 27 3.64 -11.59 -9.70
CA THR A 27 2.63 -10.71 -10.30
C THR A 27 2.99 -9.27 -10.02
N PHE A 28 2.92 -8.44 -11.06
CA PHE A 28 3.05 -6.99 -10.94
C PHE A 28 1.71 -6.35 -11.21
N GLU A 29 1.29 -5.42 -10.35
CA GLU A 29 0.00 -4.75 -10.47
C GLU A 29 0.15 -3.23 -10.53
N VAL A 30 -0.60 -2.60 -11.44
CA VAL A 30 -0.73 -1.14 -11.49
C VAL A 30 -2.18 -0.79 -11.24
N GLU A 31 -2.41 0.10 -10.28
CA GLU A 31 -3.72 0.38 -9.70
C GLU A 31 -3.99 1.87 -9.72
N ALA A 32 -5.25 2.24 -9.93
CA ALA A 32 -5.70 3.61 -9.79
C ALA A 32 -7.13 3.67 -9.27
N GLY A 33 -7.48 4.79 -8.64
CA GLY A 33 -8.83 5.00 -8.18
C GLY A 33 -9.00 6.26 -7.34
N ARG A 34 -9.95 6.18 -6.41
CA ARG A 34 -10.38 7.32 -5.59
C ARG A 34 -10.17 7.02 -4.12
N SER A 35 -9.46 7.92 -3.44
CA SER A 35 -9.28 7.92 -2.00
C SER A 35 -10.19 8.94 -1.34
N TYR A 36 -10.91 8.53 -0.29
CA TYR A 36 -11.83 9.34 0.46
C TYR A 36 -11.39 9.46 1.92
N SER A 37 -11.36 10.69 2.42
CA SER A 37 -11.23 10.99 3.84
C SER A 37 -12.18 12.13 4.20
N ASN A 38 -12.98 11.94 5.26
CA ASN A 38 -13.97 12.92 5.74
C ASN A 38 -14.89 13.50 4.64
N SER A 39 -15.41 12.64 3.75
CA SER A 39 -16.26 13.02 2.59
C SER A 39 -15.55 13.73 1.43
N TYR A 40 -14.23 13.93 1.47
CA TYR A 40 -13.47 14.54 0.39
C TYR A 40 -12.67 13.49 -0.40
N GLY A 41 -12.98 13.38 -1.70
CA GLY A 41 -12.32 12.47 -2.62
C GLY A 41 -11.08 13.08 -3.28
N THR A 42 -10.01 12.30 -3.40
CA THR A 42 -8.80 12.61 -4.17
C THR A 42 -8.41 11.42 -5.04
N ASN A 43 -7.49 11.59 -6.00
CA ASN A 43 -7.00 10.45 -6.78
C ASN A 43 -5.92 9.70 -6.01
N ALA A 44 -5.85 8.40 -6.25
CA ALA A 44 -4.78 7.55 -5.75
C ALA A 44 -4.32 6.60 -6.84
N ALA A 45 -3.03 6.27 -6.82
CA ALA A 45 -2.42 5.29 -7.69
C ALA A 45 -1.41 4.45 -6.91
N PHE A 46 -1.31 3.17 -7.24
CA PHE A 46 -0.36 2.25 -6.62
C PHE A 46 0.28 1.35 -7.67
N VAL A 47 1.46 0.87 -7.30
CA VAL A 47 2.17 -0.18 -8.00
C VAL A 47 2.53 -1.25 -6.98
N GLU A 48 2.21 -2.50 -7.27
CA GLU A 48 2.42 -3.62 -6.34
C GLU A 48 3.24 -4.73 -6.97
N GLY A 49 4.11 -5.32 -6.16
CA GLY A 49 4.76 -6.59 -6.46
C GLY A 49 4.26 -7.64 -5.48
N VAL A 50 3.66 -8.70 -6.01
CA VAL A 50 3.19 -9.86 -5.26
C VAL A 50 4.09 -11.05 -5.57
N PHE A 51 4.57 -11.72 -4.53
CA PHE A 51 5.53 -12.83 -4.62
C PHE A 51 4.82 -14.18 -4.44
N ASP A 52 5.57 -15.27 -4.60
CA ASP A 52 5.02 -16.62 -4.58
C ASP A 52 4.25 -16.97 -3.30
N ALA A 53 3.06 -17.52 -3.49
CA ALA A 53 2.19 -18.00 -2.43
C ALA A 53 2.84 -19.15 -1.64
N GLN A 54 2.77 -19.03 -0.32
CA GLN A 54 3.25 -20.03 0.64
C GLN A 54 2.06 -20.57 1.44
N PRO A 55 1.90 -21.90 1.56
CA PRO A 55 0.83 -22.48 2.37
C PRO A 55 1.08 -22.24 3.87
N ILE A 56 0.00 -22.04 4.63
CA ILE A 56 0.05 -21.97 6.10
C ILE A 56 -0.19 -23.37 6.67
N GLY A 57 0.89 -24.10 6.92
CA GLY A 57 0.84 -25.46 7.46
C GLY A 57 0.02 -26.40 6.58
N SER A 58 -0.92 -27.12 7.19
CA SER A 58 -1.88 -28.00 6.50
C SER A 58 -3.24 -27.35 6.24
N SER A 59 -3.37 -26.03 6.44
CA SER A 59 -4.63 -25.32 6.26
C SER A 59 -4.91 -25.00 4.78
N LEU A 60 -6.13 -24.51 4.52
CA LEU A 60 -6.52 -23.95 3.22
C LEU A 60 -6.09 -22.49 3.04
N PHE A 61 -5.37 -21.92 4.00
CA PHE A 61 -4.82 -20.57 3.86
C PHE A 61 -3.45 -20.61 3.22
N SER A 62 -3.23 -19.66 2.32
CA SER A 62 -1.91 -19.31 1.82
C SER A 62 -1.64 -17.83 2.06
N TRP A 63 -0.37 -17.49 2.12
CA TRP A 63 0.06 -16.11 2.16
C TRP A 63 1.09 -15.81 1.07
N GLU A 64 1.03 -14.62 0.50
CA GLU A 64 1.93 -14.11 -0.52
C GLU A 64 2.62 -12.88 0.09
N PRO A 65 3.96 -12.82 0.15
CA PRO A 65 4.62 -11.56 0.43
C PRO A 65 4.19 -10.51 -0.61
N ASP A 66 4.04 -9.26 -0.19
CA ASP A 66 3.74 -8.16 -1.11
C ASP A 66 4.49 -6.87 -0.73
N VAL A 67 4.74 -6.04 -1.74
CA VAL A 67 5.29 -4.68 -1.58
C VAL A 67 4.51 -3.71 -2.44
N SER A 68 4.35 -2.48 -1.97
CA SER A 68 3.60 -1.45 -2.66
C SER A 68 4.32 -0.10 -2.66
N LEU A 69 4.20 0.62 -3.77
CA LEU A 69 4.52 2.05 -3.86
C LEU A 69 3.24 2.78 -4.23
N GLY A 70 2.89 3.80 -3.46
CA GLY A 70 1.64 4.51 -3.59
C GLY A 70 1.81 6.01 -3.72
N TRP A 71 0.83 6.63 -4.35
CA TRP A 71 0.71 8.07 -4.47
C TRP A 71 -0.73 8.49 -4.26
N LEU A 72 -0.94 9.54 -3.46
CA LEU A 72 -2.21 10.21 -3.28
C LEU A 72 -2.05 11.68 -3.64
N ASP A 73 -2.99 12.19 -4.42
CA ASP A 73 -3.13 13.63 -4.68
C ASP A 73 -3.42 14.36 -3.35
N GLY A 74 -2.74 15.49 -3.13
CA GLY A 74 -3.05 16.42 -2.05
C GLY A 74 -4.48 16.95 -2.14
N ARG A 75 -5.03 17.43 -1.02
CA ARG A 75 -6.40 17.99 -0.96
C ARG A 75 -6.36 19.46 -0.55
N ASP A 76 -6.96 20.32 -1.37
CA ASP A 76 -7.21 21.71 -0.97
C ASP A 76 -8.45 21.78 -0.08
N LEU A 77 -8.24 21.61 1.22
CA LEU A 77 -9.29 21.75 2.22
C LEU A 77 -9.22 23.16 2.78
N TYR A 78 -10.15 24.02 2.35
CA TYR A 78 -10.27 25.42 2.78
C TYR A 78 -10.27 25.56 4.32
N GLU A 79 -10.78 24.56 5.03
CA GLU A 79 -10.86 24.50 6.50
C GLU A 79 -9.48 24.37 7.20
N HIS A 80 -8.43 23.92 6.50
CA HIS A 80 -7.07 23.77 7.06
C HIS A 80 -6.12 24.93 6.75
N HIS A 81 -6.55 25.95 5.99
CA HIS A 81 -5.81 27.21 5.84
C HIS A 81 -5.63 27.93 7.20
N ILE A 82 -6.51 27.67 8.18
CA ILE A 82 -6.55 28.37 9.47
C ILE A 82 -5.56 27.77 10.49
N GLU A 83 -5.10 26.51 10.32
CA GLU A 83 -4.17 25.85 11.25
C GLU A 83 -2.70 25.82 10.77
N GLY A 84 -2.38 26.43 9.63
CA GLY A 84 -1.01 26.48 9.09
C GLY A 84 -0.45 25.12 8.63
N LYS A 85 -1.29 24.10 8.45
CA LYS A 85 -0.90 22.78 7.93
C LYS A 85 -1.19 22.72 6.43
N ASN A 86 -0.13 22.57 5.64
CA ASN A 86 -0.21 22.58 4.18
C ASN A 86 -0.79 21.25 3.67
N THR A 87 -2.11 21.16 3.42
CA THR A 87 -2.77 19.92 2.96
C THR A 87 -2.69 19.68 1.44
N ARG A 88 -2.00 20.57 0.71
CA ARG A 88 -1.81 20.49 -0.75
C ARG A 88 -0.69 19.55 -1.17
N GLU A 89 0.08 19.01 -0.24
CA GLU A 89 1.21 18.14 -0.57
C GLU A 89 0.72 16.73 -0.88
N ASN A 90 1.20 16.19 -2.00
CA ASN A 90 0.97 14.80 -2.37
C ASN A 90 1.60 13.88 -1.31
N ALA A 91 0.94 12.76 -1.03
CA ALA A 91 1.50 11.73 -0.16
C ALA A 91 2.11 10.62 -1.00
N PHE A 92 3.39 10.32 -0.77
CA PHE A 92 4.02 9.10 -1.27
C PHE A 92 4.04 8.06 -0.16
N LEU A 93 3.67 6.83 -0.55
CA LEU A 93 3.56 5.68 0.32
C LEU A 93 4.51 4.58 -0.13
N ALA A 94 5.09 3.86 0.83
CA ALA A 94 5.84 2.64 0.57
C ALA A 94 5.46 1.58 1.61
N GLY A 95 4.88 0.47 1.16
CA GLY A 95 4.40 -0.61 2.01
C GLY A 95 5.13 -1.92 1.73
N ALA A 96 5.21 -2.78 2.74
CA ALA A 96 5.63 -4.16 2.61
C ALA A 96 4.88 -5.02 3.61
N GLY A 97 4.37 -6.16 3.20
CA GLY A 97 3.54 -6.98 4.06
C GLY A 97 3.23 -8.35 3.49
N ALA A 98 2.01 -8.80 3.76
CA ALA A 98 1.54 -10.08 3.28
C ALA A 98 0.06 -10.00 2.91
N ARG A 99 -0.23 -10.74 1.86
CA ARG A 99 -1.57 -11.02 1.35
C ARG A 99 -1.96 -12.43 1.71
N PHE A 100 -3.22 -12.63 2.02
CA PHE A 100 -3.78 -13.88 2.50
C PHE A 100 -4.95 -14.26 1.59
N GLN A 101 -4.96 -15.52 1.18
CA GLN A 101 -6.03 -16.13 0.41
C GLN A 101 -6.51 -17.39 1.11
N TYR A 102 -7.74 -17.79 0.81
CA TYR A 102 -8.33 -19.01 1.31
C TYR A 102 -8.85 -19.84 0.13
N GLY A 103 -8.56 -21.14 0.12
CA GLY A 103 -9.10 -22.08 -0.86
C GLY A 103 -8.06 -22.84 -1.67
N GLN A 104 -8.56 -23.76 -2.50
CA GLN A 104 -7.76 -24.59 -3.39
C GLN A 104 -7.87 -24.13 -4.85
N GLN A 105 -7.03 -24.72 -5.71
CA GLN A 105 -7.07 -24.44 -7.14
C GLN A 105 -8.44 -24.82 -7.72
N GLY A 106 -9.12 -23.84 -8.32
CA GLY A 106 -10.47 -24.01 -8.90
C GLY A 106 -11.60 -23.40 -8.07
N ASP A 107 -11.35 -23.05 -6.80
CA ASP A 107 -12.35 -22.40 -5.95
C ASP A 107 -12.57 -20.94 -6.39
N TRP A 108 -13.82 -20.55 -6.63
CA TRP A 108 -14.16 -19.20 -7.08
C TRP A 108 -13.75 -18.11 -6.09
N TYR A 109 -13.75 -18.44 -4.79
CA TYR A 109 -13.39 -17.53 -3.71
C TYR A 109 -11.88 -17.41 -3.50
N ARG A 110 -11.06 -18.25 -4.15
CA ARG A 110 -9.59 -18.14 -4.07
C ARG A 110 -9.05 -16.84 -4.68
N HIS A 111 -9.85 -16.20 -5.53
CA HIS A 111 -9.58 -14.88 -6.08
C HIS A 111 -9.74 -13.76 -5.04
N LEU A 112 -10.43 -14.01 -3.93
CA LEU A 112 -10.55 -13.04 -2.84
C LEU A 112 -9.31 -13.06 -1.97
N PHE A 113 -8.90 -11.88 -1.53
CA PHE A 113 -7.76 -11.73 -0.67
C PHE A 113 -7.96 -10.67 0.39
N PHE A 114 -7.19 -10.80 1.46
CA PHE A 114 -6.95 -9.77 2.44
C PHE A 114 -5.45 -9.50 2.51
N SER A 115 -5.01 -8.25 2.44
CA SER A 115 -3.60 -7.87 2.61
C SER A 115 -3.45 -6.89 3.77
N PHE A 116 -2.32 -6.99 4.45
CA PHE A 116 -1.92 -6.06 5.50
C PHE A 116 -0.46 -5.65 5.34
N GLN A 117 -0.23 -4.34 5.28
CA GLN A 117 1.09 -3.74 5.06
C GLN A 117 1.34 -2.59 6.05
N PRO A 118 2.34 -2.71 6.93
CA PRO A 118 3.02 -1.54 7.47
C PRO A 118 3.50 -0.65 6.32
N THR A 119 3.14 0.63 6.37
CA THR A 119 3.32 1.57 5.27
C THR A 119 4.00 2.83 5.78
N TYR A 120 5.11 3.19 5.14
CA TYR A 120 5.74 4.48 5.34
C TYR A 120 5.03 5.55 4.52
N ASN A 121 4.79 6.71 5.13
CA ASN A 121 4.13 7.85 4.52
C ASN A 121 5.00 9.12 4.62
N THR A 122 5.12 9.84 3.52
CA THR A 122 5.86 11.12 3.46
C THR A 122 4.95 12.35 3.52
N GLY A 123 3.68 12.21 3.17
CA GLY A 123 2.72 13.32 3.15
C GLY A 123 2.12 13.58 4.52
N ARG A 124 1.61 14.79 4.72
CA ARG A 124 0.77 15.12 5.88
C ARG A 124 -0.63 15.44 5.40
N THR A 125 -1.52 14.46 5.44
CA THR A 125 -2.95 14.69 5.16
C THR A 125 -3.74 14.63 6.47
N PRO A 126 -4.99 15.14 6.52
CA PRO A 126 -5.83 14.94 7.70
C PRO A 126 -6.16 13.46 7.97
N GLY A 127 -6.01 12.59 6.96
CA GLY A 127 -6.17 11.15 7.07
C GLY A 127 -4.90 10.43 7.55
N LEU A 128 -3.71 10.94 7.20
CA LEU A 128 -2.41 10.34 7.48
C LEU A 128 -1.50 11.35 8.21
N SER A 129 -1.33 11.17 9.51
CA SER A 129 -0.62 12.12 10.37
C SER A 129 0.73 11.61 10.86
N GLY A 130 1.04 10.34 10.64
CA GLY A 130 2.31 9.73 11.02
C GLY A 130 3.18 9.36 9.83
N PRO A 131 4.51 9.20 10.04
CA PRO A 131 5.37 8.59 9.05
C PRO A 131 5.11 7.08 8.90
N LEU A 132 4.50 6.44 9.91
CA LEU A 132 4.12 5.03 9.88
C LEU A 132 2.61 4.91 9.96
N GLU A 133 2.07 4.19 8.99
CA GLU A 133 0.66 3.92 8.79
C GLU A 133 0.49 2.40 8.56
N PHE A 134 -0.75 1.92 8.58
CA PHE A 134 -1.09 0.54 8.29
C PHE A 134 -2.13 0.50 7.17
N ALA A 135 -1.78 -0.14 6.06
CA ALA A 135 -2.69 -0.40 4.96
C ALA A 135 -3.33 -1.78 5.14
N SER A 136 -4.66 -1.80 5.19
CA SER A 136 -5.47 -3.02 5.11
C SER A 136 -6.21 -3.02 3.80
N THR A 137 -6.10 -4.09 3.03
CA THR A 137 -6.74 -4.22 1.71
C THR A 137 -7.61 -5.45 1.69
N PHE A 138 -8.85 -5.31 1.22
CA PHE A 138 -9.67 -6.44 0.82
C PHE A 138 -9.95 -6.32 -0.66
N GLY A 139 -9.79 -7.40 -1.41
CA GLY A 139 -9.99 -7.34 -2.85
C GLY A 139 -10.28 -8.67 -3.49
N TRP A 140 -10.49 -8.58 -4.80
CA TRP A 140 -10.60 -9.69 -5.72
C TRP A 140 -9.55 -9.52 -6.81
N GLN A 141 -8.81 -10.58 -7.14
CA GLN A 141 -7.83 -10.58 -8.21
C GLN A 141 -8.07 -11.75 -9.16
N GLY A 142 -8.37 -11.40 -10.39
CA GLY A 142 -8.41 -12.31 -11.52
C GLY A 142 -7.03 -12.48 -12.13
N LYS A 143 -6.97 -12.93 -13.39
CA LYS A 143 -5.70 -13.14 -14.09
C LYS A 143 -4.99 -11.85 -14.48
N HIS A 144 -5.75 -10.82 -14.86
CA HIS A 144 -5.23 -9.58 -15.45
C HIS A 144 -5.84 -8.32 -14.83
N PHE A 145 -6.84 -8.48 -13.96
CA PHE A 145 -7.61 -7.37 -13.40
C PHE A 145 -7.89 -7.62 -11.93
N SER A 146 -7.94 -6.55 -11.16
CA SER A 146 -8.28 -6.57 -9.75
C SER A 146 -9.30 -5.49 -9.40
N LEU A 147 -10.00 -5.70 -8.29
CA LEU A 147 -10.84 -4.71 -7.64
C LEU A 147 -10.57 -4.75 -6.14
N GLN A 148 -10.40 -3.59 -5.52
CA GLN A 148 -9.92 -3.53 -4.15
C GLN A 148 -10.54 -2.37 -3.36
N LEU A 149 -10.68 -2.61 -2.06
CA LEU A 149 -10.90 -1.59 -1.05
C LEU A 149 -9.68 -1.55 -0.14
N ARG A 150 -9.04 -0.40 -0.07
CA ARG A 150 -7.85 -0.17 0.75
C ARG A 150 -8.14 0.88 1.81
N HIS A 151 -7.83 0.57 3.06
CA HIS A 151 -7.89 1.52 4.16
C HIS A 151 -6.51 1.72 4.76
N ILE A 152 -6.07 2.97 4.87
CA ILE A 152 -4.77 3.33 5.45
C ILE A 152 -5.00 4.24 6.66
N SER A 153 -4.45 3.86 7.81
CA SER A 153 -4.51 4.65 9.04
C SER A 153 -3.37 4.29 10.00
N ASN A 154 -3.09 5.14 10.98
CA ASN A 154 -2.01 4.88 11.95
C ASN A 154 -2.51 4.12 13.18
N ALA A 155 -3.70 3.51 13.11
CA ALA A 155 -4.35 2.80 14.20
C ALA A 155 -4.53 3.63 15.50
N GLY A 156 -4.56 4.96 15.41
CA GLY A 156 -4.71 5.87 16.55
C GLY A 156 -3.41 6.17 17.29
N LEU A 157 -2.25 5.86 16.72
CA LEU A 157 -0.95 6.15 17.31
C LEU A 157 -0.60 7.65 17.31
N HIS A 158 -1.19 8.42 16.40
CA HIS A 158 -1.00 9.88 16.33
C HIS A 158 -2.27 10.56 15.82
N GLU A 159 -2.64 11.70 16.42
CA GLU A 159 -3.78 12.50 15.94
C GLU A 159 -3.31 13.63 15.01
N PRO A 160 -4.11 14.00 13.99
CA PRO A 160 -5.40 13.43 13.61
C PRO A 160 -5.27 12.10 12.84
N ASN A 161 -6.16 11.13 13.07
CA ASN A 161 -6.17 9.85 12.34
C ASN A 161 -7.56 9.58 11.74
N ARG A 162 -7.93 10.34 10.71
CA ARG A 162 -9.22 10.13 10.04
C ARG A 162 -9.22 8.89 9.13
N GLY A 163 -8.02 8.41 8.79
CA GLY A 163 -7.82 7.35 7.82
C GLY A 163 -8.15 7.78 6.39
N GLU A 164 -7.72 6.95 5.46
CA GLU A 164 -7.93 7.09 4.02
C GLU A 164 -8.54 5.79 3.49
N THR A 165 -9.76 5.85 2.97
CA THR A 165 -10.43 4.68 2.37
C THR A 165 -10.49 4.85 0.86
N MET A 166 -10.04 3.85 0.13
CA MET A 166 -9.87 3.90 -1.32
C MET A 166 -10.62 2.78 -2.00
N ALA A 167 -11.18 3.08 -3.16
CA ALA A 167 -11.64 2.09 -4.12
C ALA A 167 -10.70 2.12 -5.32
N LEU A 168 -10.09 0.97 -5.63
CA LEU A 168 -9.03 0.82 -6.62
C LEU A 168 -9.42 -0.26 -7.65
N ALA A 169 -9.03 -0.03 -8.89
CA ALA A 169 -9.03 -1.04 -9.95
C ALA A 169 -7.62 -1.17 -10.50
N GLY A 170 -7.19 -2.41 -10.75
CA GLY A 170 -5.82 -2.72 -11.16
C GLY A 170 -5.72 -3.56 -12.42
N LEU A 171 -4.54 -3.51 -13.03
CA LEU A 171 -4.08 -4.37 -14.11
C LEU A 171 -2.88 -5.18 -13.65
N SER A 172 -2.95 -6.50 -13.85
CA SER A 172 -1.93 -7.45 -13.40
C SER A 172 -1.17 -8.07 -14.59
N PHE A 173 0.15 -8.22 -14.44
CA PHE A 173 1.09 -8.71 -15.46
C PHE A 173 1.89 -9.91 -14.95
#